data_AF-T1AC31-F1
#
_entry.id   AF-T1AC31-F1
#
_cell.length_a   1.000
_cell.length_b   1.000
_cell.length_c   1.000
_cell.angle_alpha   90.00
_cell.angle_beta   90.00
_cell.angle_gamma   90.00
#
_symmetry.space_group_name_H-M   'P 1'
#
loop_
_entity.id
_entity.type
_entity.pdbx_description
1 polymer ?
#
loop_
_entity_poly.entity_id
_entity_poly.type
_entity_poly.pdbx_seq_one_letter_code
_entity_poly.pdbx_strand_id
1 'polypeptide(L)'
;LSLFPKQKRDMETSCSCPDWANPCKHIAATFYILAETFDTDPFLIFAWRGKTKDELIAELREMRGNIRGSDIGGTSSDGVNPGVDVAEREEAAPLPTSPEEFFKAGIGLDELKIKPWATETPDALLRQVGHPPEELGIDDPSTLFSPAYEMIARAAERIALGG
;
A
#
# COMPACT_ATOMS: atom_id res chain seq x y z
N LEU A 1 13.69 9.47 -7.58
CA LEU A 1 13.95 10.53 -6.59
C LEU A 1 14.25 9.86 -5.24
N SER A 2 15.33 10.19 -4.54
CA SER A 2 15.59 9.65 -3.18
C SER A 2 14.86 10.52 -2.16
N LEU A 3 14.07 9.92 -1.26
CA LEU A 3 13.33 10.66 -0.22
C LEU A 3 14.28 11.34 0.77
N PHE A 4 15.32 10.62 1.18
CA PHE A 4 16.37 11.13 2.05
C PHE A 4 17.63 11.52 1.27
N PRO A 5 18.37 12.53 1.72
CA PRO A 5 19.70 12.85 1.19
C PRO A 5 20.63 11.64 1.38
N LYS A 6 21.44 11.32 0.36
CA LYS A 6 22.39 10.20 0.42
C LYS A 6 23.80 10.65 0.78
N GLN A 7 24.12 11.90 0.48
CA GLN A 7 25.42 12.51 0.69
C GLN A 7 25.25 13.83 1.45
N LYS A 8 26.29 14.25 2.19
CA LYS A 8 26.28 15.54 2.91
C LYS A 8 25.93 16.73 1.99
N ARG A 9 26.37 16.71 0.73
CA ARG A 9 26.10 17.77 -0.24
C ARG A 9 24.64 17.86 -0.68
N ASP A 10 23.84 16.84 -0.41
CA ASP A 10 22.42 16.83 -0.76
C ASP A 10 21.58 17.64 0.25
N MET A 11 22.21 18.12 1.34
CA MET A 11 21.57 18.89 2.39
C MET A 11 22.47 20.04 2.85
N GLU A 12 22.15 21.25 2.38
CA GLU A 12 22.80 22.47 2.83
C GLU A 12 22.19 22.93 4.15
N THR A 13 23.03 23.19 5.14
CA THR A 13 22.59 23.70 6.43
C THR A 13 23.46 24.86 6.88
N SER A 14 22.82 25.85 7.49
CA SER A 14 23.46 27.04 8.01
C SER A 14 22.84 27.37 9.37
N CYS A 15 23.67 27.73 10.33
CA CYS A 15 23.25 28.17 11.65
C CYS A 15 24.09 29.38 12.06
N SER A 16 23.47 30.38 12.70
CA SER A 16 24.13 31.60 13.18
C SER A 16 24.87 31.40 14.52
N CYS A 17 24.98 30.17 15.02
CA CYS A 17 25.65 29.89 16.27
C CYS A 17 27.19 30.01 16.14
N PRO A 18 27.92 30.29 17.23
CA PRO A 18 29.38 30.44 17.19
C PRO A 18 30.15 29.12 17.00
N ASP A 19 29.45 28.01 16.76
CA ASP A 19 30.04 26.69 16.52
C ASP A 19 30.46 26.56 15.05
N TRP A 20 31.69 26.10 14.82
CA TRP A 20 32.26 25.90 13.49
C TRP A 20 31.89 24.54 12.89
N ALA A 21 31.34 23.61 13.68
CA ALA A 21 30.92 22.29 13.21
C ALA A 21 29.67 22.38 12.32
N ASN A 22 29.63 21.54 11.28
CA ASN A 22 28.43 21.35 10.45
C ASN A 22 28.17 19.84 10.18
N PRO A 23 27.08 19.27 10.73
CA PRO A 23 26.04 19.93 11.53
C PRO A 23 26.50 20.25 12.97
N CYS A 24 26.17 21.44 13.47
CA CYS A 24 26.34 21.80 14.88
C CYS A 24 25.22 21.18 15.74
N LYS A 25 25.32 21.27 17.07
CA LYS A 25 24.29 20.73 17.99
C LYS A 25 22.87 21.24 17.73
N HIS A 26 22.72 22.48 17.24
CA HIS A 26 21.40 23.05 16.93
C HIS A 26 20.82 22.45 15.66
N ILE A 27 21.62 22.32 14.61
CA ILE A 27 21.20 21.66 13.37
C ILE A 27 20.85 20.19 13.66
N ALA A 28 21.66 19.51 14.48
CA ALA A 28 21.38 18.15 14.91
C ALA A 28 20.05 18.06 15.69
N ALA A 29 19.77 19.01 16.59
CA ALA A 29 18.49 19.07 17.31
C ALA A 29 17.31 19.29 16.35
N THR A 30 17.45 20.18 15.36
CA THR A 30 16.44 20.38 14.31
C THR A 30 16.19 19.10 13.52
N PHE A 31 17.24 18.35 13.15
CA PHE A 31 17.07 17.06 12.47
C PHE A 31 16.31 16.05 13.32
N TYR A 32 16.55 16.02 14.63
CA TYR A 32 15.83 15.13 15.53
C TYR A 32 14.33 15.43 15.55
N ILE A 33 13.96 16.71 15.71
CA ILE A 33 12.56 17.14 15.69
C ILE A 33 11.91 16.88 14.32
N LEU A 34 12.64 17.12 13.23
CA LEU A 34 12.14 16.81 11.89
C LEU A 34 11.86 15.31 11.71
N ALA A 35 12.76 14.44 12.18
CA ALA A 35 12.57 13.00 12.13
C ALA A 35 11.32 12.56 12.91
N GLU A 36 11.16 13.02 14.16
CA GLU A 36 9.97 12.75 14.97
C GLU A 36 8.68 13.23 14.31
N THR A 37 8.74 14.39 13.64
CA THR A 37 7.62 14.95 12.90
C THR A 37 7.26 14.08 11.69
N PHE A 38 8.24 13.52 10.98
CA PHE A 38 8.01 12.60 9.86
C PHE A 38 7.47 11.24 10.30
N ASP A 39 7.88 10.75 11.47
CA ASP A 39 7.33 9.53 12.05
C ASP A 39 5.84 9.70 12.38
N THR A 40 5.43 10.91 12.76
CA THR A 40 4.03 11.26 13.04
C THR A 40 3.21 11.47 11.76
N ASP A 41 3.74 12.21 10.79
CA ASP A 41 3.11 12.40 9.47
C ASP A 41 4.12 12.20 8.33
N PRO A 42 4.10 11.02 7.68
CA PRO A 42 5.04 10.69 6.63
C PRO A 42 4.84 11.50 5.34
N PHE A 43 3.70 12.19 5.16
CA PHE A 43 3.51 13.03 3.97
C PHE A 43 4.31 14.33 4.03
N LEU A 44 4.75 14.76 5.21
CA LEU A 44 5.53 15.97 5.38
C LEU A 44 6.90 15.91 4.68
N ILE A 45 7.49 14.73 4.53
CA ILE A 45 8.74 14.60 3.74
C ILE A 45 8.53 14.92 2.26
N PHE A 46 7.36 14.58 1.71
CA PHE A 46 6.99 14.92 0.33
C PHE A 46 6.65 16.39 0.20
N ALA A 47 5.94 16.95 1.18
CA ALA A 47 5.65 18.38 1.23
C ALA A 47 6.94 19.20 1.27
N TRP A 48 7.95 18.75 2.04
CA TRP A 48 9.28 19.37 2.05
C TRP A 48 9.99 19.28 0.69
N ARG A 49 9.68 18.27 -0.13
CA ARG A 49 10.13 18.15 -1.53
C ARG A 49 9.22 18.87 -2.53
N GLY A 50 8.26 19.67 -2.05
CA GLY A 50 7.36 20.46 -2.90
C GLY A 50 6.21 19.66 -3.50
N LYS A 51 5.86 18.50 -2.94
CA LYS A 51 4.75 17.67 -3.38
C LYS A 51 3.74 17.46 -2.26
N THR A 52 2.49 17.81 -2.48
CA THR A 52 1.42 17.60 -1.50
C THR A 52 0.97 16.15 -1.44
N LYS A 53 0.29 15.78 -0.35
CA LYS A 53 -0.33 14.46 -0.17
C LYS A 53 -1.30 14.11 -1.30
N ASP A 54 -2.16 15.05 -1.68
CA ASP A 54 -3.21 14.81 -2.67
C ASP A 54 -2.62 14.61 -4.06
N GLU A 55 -1.62 15.42 -4.45
CA GLU A 55 -0.86 15.23 -5.69
C GLU A 55 -0.16 13.86 -5.72
N LEU A 56 0.47 13.46 -4.61
CA LEU A 56 1.10 12.14 -4.50
C LEU A 56 0.10 11.00 -4.69
N ILE A 57 -1.05 11.06 -4.00
CA ILE A 57 -2.08 10.03 -4.08
C ILE A 57 -2.70 9.97 -5.48
N ALA A 58 -2.94 11.13 -6.11
CA ALA A 58 -3.48 11.21 -7.46
C ALA A 58 -2.55 10.53 -8.48
N GLU A 59 -1.25 10.85 -8.45
CA GLU A 59 -0.27 10.23 -9.34
C GLU A 59 -0.12 8.72 -9.09
N LEU A 60 -0.13 8.27 -7.84
CA LEU A 60 -0.09 6.84 -7.52
C LEU A 60 -1.31 6.08 -8.06
N ARG A 61 -2.49 6.71 -8.03
CA ARG A 61 -3.71 6.14 -8.62
C ARG A 61 -3.62 6.06 -10.14
N GLU A 62 -3.12 7.11 -10.79
CA GLU A 62 -2.90 7.14 -12.23
C GLU A 62 -1.90 6.04 -12.65
N MET A 63 -0.77 5.93 -11.95
CA MET A 63 0.22 4.88 -12.19
C MET A 63 -0.37 3.48 -12.05
N ARG A 64 -1.20 3.25 -11.03
CA ARG A 64 -1.89 1.96 -10.84
C ARG A 64 -2.90 1.68 -11.97
N GLY A 65 -3.57 2.70 -12.47
CA GLY A 65 -4.45 2.59 -13.64
C GLY A 65 -3.69 2.22 -14.91
N ASN A 66 -2.51 2.83 -15.13
CA ASN A 66 -1.68 2.59 -16.31
C ASN A 66 -1.02 1.21 -16.31
N ILE A 67 -0.61 0.69 -15.14
CA ILE A 67 -0.10 -0.69 -15.02
C ILE A 67 -1.17 -1.70 -15.46
N ARG A 68 -2.43 -1.52 -15.00
CA ARG A 68 -3.55 -2.38 -15.40
C ARG A 68 -3.92 -2.26 -16.90
N GLY A 69 -3.60 -1.12 -17.53
CA GLY A 69 -3.85 -0.90 -18.96
C GLY A 69 -2.77 -1.44 -19.89
N SER A 70 -1.55 -1.69 -19.38
CA SER A 70 -0.41 -2.07 -20.21
C SER A 70 -0.25 -3.58 -20.41
N ASP A 71 -0.90 -4.40 -19.57
CA ASP A 71 -0.85 -5.87 -19.63
C ASP A 71 -2.05 -6.53 -20.32
N ILE A 72 -3.01 -5.74 -20.84
CA ILE A 72 -4.15 -6.26 -21.61
C ILE A 72 -3.99 -5.92 -23.09
N GLY A 73 -3.04 -6.59 -23.73
CA GLY A 73 -3.02 -6.81 -25.18
C GLY A 73 -4.05 -7.83 -25.64
N GLY A 74 -5.30 -7.71 -25.16
CA GLY A 74 -6.39 -8.64 -25.43
C GLY A 74 -7.70 -7.88 -25.53
N THR A 75 -8.13 -7.61 -26.77
CA THR A 75 -9.42 -7.04 -27.14
C THR A 75 -10.58 -7.56 -26.29
N SER A 76 -11.15 -6.72 -25.44
CA SER A 76 -12.59 -6.65 -25.15
C SER A 76 -12.90 -5.29 -24.51
N SER A 77 -13.69 -4.49 -25.20
CA SER A 77 -14.39 -3.34 -24.65
C SER A 77 -15.38 -3.81 -23.59
N ASP A 78 -15.10 -3.54 -22.32
CA ASP A 78 -16.08 -3.13 -21.30
C ASP A 78 -15.28 -2.68 -20.06
N GLY A 79 -15.03 -1.38 -20.01
CA GLY A 79 -14.23 -0.75 -18.97
C GLY A 79 -14.93 -0.78 -17.63
N VAL A 80 -14.50 -1.68 -16.75
CA VAL A 80 -14.71 -1.53 -15.31
C VAL A 80 -13.58 -0.66 -14.77
N ASN A 81 -13.86 0.62 -14.58
CA ASN A 81 -13.03 1.53 -13.79
C ASN A 81 -12.87 0.95 -12.37
N PRO A 82 -11.67 0.91 -11.77
CA PRO A 82 -11.50 0.84 -10.33
C PRO A 82 -11.54 2.25 -9.71
N GLY A 83 -12.23 3.18 -10.37
CA GLY A 83 -12.80 4.33 -9.70
C GLY A 83 -14.00 3.78 -8.94
N VAL A 84 -13.96 3.89 -7.61
CA VAL A 84 -15.17 3.79 -6.82
C VAL A 84 -16.07 4.89 -7.37
N ASP A 85 -16.99 4.54 -8.27
CA ASP A 85 -18.15 5.36 -8.50
C ASP A 85 -18.70 5.61 -7.11
N VAL A 86 -18.69 6.87 -6.71
CA VAL A 86 -19.37 7.31 -5.51
C VAL A 86 -20.85 7.20 -5.85
N ALA A 87 -21.33 5.95 -5.95
CA ALA A 87 -22.73 5.63 -5.83
C ALA A 87 -23.18 6.40 -4.59
N GLU A 88 -24.29 7.12 -4.74
CA GLU A 88 -24.98 7.74 -3.62
C GLU A 88 -24.90 6.77 -2.45
N ARG A 89 -24.26 7.20 -1.35
CA ARG A 89 -24.17 6.38 -0.15
C ARG A 89 -25.60 6.12 0.26
N GLU A 90 -26.14 4.98 -0.17
CA GLU A 90 -27.34 4.42 0.41
C GLU A 90 -27.08 4.39 1.91
N GLU A 91 -27.98 5.01 2.65
CA GLU A 91 -27.86 5.15 4.09
C GLU A 91 -27.79 3.74 4.66
N ALA A 92 -26.58 3.31 5.02
CA ALA A 92 -26.33 1.93 5.40
C ALA A 92 -27.26 1.57 6.56
N ALA A 93 -28.01 0.47 6.40
CA ALA A 93 -28.88 0.00 7.46
C ALA A 93 -28.08 -0.12 8.78
N PRO A 94 -28.68 0.24 9.94
CA PRO A 94 -28.00 0.13 11.21
C PRO A 94 -27.53 -1.31 11.43
N LEU A 95 -26.32 -1.45 11.98
CA LEU A 95 -25.76 -2.76 12.29
C LEU A 95 -26.69 -3.50 13.27
N PRO A 96 -26.90 -4.81 13.08
CA PRO A 96 -27.67 -5.61 14.03
C PRO A 96 -27.02 -5.56 15.41
N THR A 97 -27.85 -5.52 16.45
CA THR A 97 -27.39 -5.40 17.85
C THR A 97 -26.91 -6.71 18.45
N SER A 98 -27.09 -7.83 17.75
CA SER A 98 -26.64 -9.16 18.18
C SER A 98 -25.56 -9.72 17.23
N PRO A 99 -24.52 -10.38 17.75
CA PRO A 99 -23.52 -11.06 16.91
C PRO A 99 -24.13 -12.15 16.03
N GLU A 100 -25.14 -12.85 16.53
CA GLU A 100 -25.80 -13.94 15.83
C GLU A 100 -26.55 -13.48 14.57
N GLU A 101 -27.17 -12.28 14.62
CA GLU A 101 -27.78 -11.67 13.44
C GLU A 101 -26.74 -11.08 12.50
N PHE A 102 -25.64 -10.54 13.03
CA PHE A 102 -24.54 -10.01 12.21
C PHE A 102 -23.92 -11.08 11.30
N PHE A 103 -23.75 -12.30 11.80
CA PHE A 103 -23.18 -13.41 11.02
C PHE A 103 -24.19 -14.13 10.12
N LYS A 104 -25.47 -13.72 10.10
CA LYS A 104 -26.42 -14.25 9.11
C LYS A 104 -26.16 -13.63 7.76
N ALA A 105 -26.08 -14.50 6.76
CA ALA A 105 -26.09 -14.13 5.36
C ALA A 105 -27.28 -13.18 5.06
N GLY A 106 -26.98 -11.94 4.64
CA GLY A 106 -28.00 -10.98 4.23
C GLY A 106 -28.65 -11.34 2.90
N ILE A 107 -29.71 -10.61 2.54
CA ILE A 107 -30.34 -10.70 1.22
C ILE A 107 -29.35 -10.27 0.12
N GLY A 108 -29.36 -10.96 -1.02
CA GLY A 108 -28.52 -10.63 -2.18
C GLY A 108 -27.14 -11.29 -2.21
N LEU A 109 -26.80 -12.15 -1.24
CA LEU A 109 -25.60 -12.99 -1.34
C LEU A 109 -25.69 -14.00 -2.50
N ASP A 110 -26.91 -14.43 -2.83
CA ASP A 110 -27.23 -15.24 -3.99
C ASP A 110 -27.10 -14.49 -5.32
N GLU A 111 -27.24 -13.17 -5.30
CA GLU A 111 -27.03 -12.29 -6.46
C GLU A 111 -25.55 -11.94 -6.68
N LEU A 112 -24.70 -12.18 -5.68
CA LEU A 112 -23.28 -11.88 -5.73
C LEU A 112 -22.56 -12.78 -6.73
N LYS A 113 -22.32 -12.26 -7.92
CA LYS A 113 -21.49 -12.91 -8.94
C LYS A 113 -20.01 -12.78 -8.58
N ILE A 114 -19.53 -13.69 -7.73
CA ILE A 114 -18.10 -13.83 -7.48
C ILE A 114 -17.45 -14.45 -8.73
N LYS A 115 -16.46 -13.77 -9.30
CA LYS A 115 -15.55 -14.34 -10.31
C LYS A 115 -14.21 -14.60 -9.63
N PRO A 116 -13.94 -15.80 -9.11
CA PRO A 116 -12.68 -16.11 -8.46
C PRO A 116 -11.65 -16.26 -9.58
N TRP A 117 -10.86 -15.23 -9.81
CA TRP A 117 -9.66 -15.32 -10.63
C TRP A 117 -8.46 -15.35 -9.68
N ALA A 118 -7.46 -16.17 -10.00
CA ALA A 118 -6.20 -16.12 -9.27
C ALA A 118 -5.59 -14.73 -9.46
N THR A 119 -5.42 -13.98 -8.37
CA THR A 119 -4.70 -12.70 -8.41
C THR A 119 -3.36 -12.87 -9.14
N GLU A 120 -2.95 -11.88 -9.93
CA GLU A 120 -1.64 -11.86 -10.60
C GLU A 120 -0.47 -12.01 -9.62
N THR A 121 -0.71 -11.76 -8.32
CA THR A 121 0.27 -11.88 -7.23
C THR A 121 -0.32 -12.67 -6.06
N PRO A 122 -0.38 -14.01 -6.14
CA PRO A 122 -0.91 -14.87 -5.07
C PRO A 122 -0.16 -14.72 -3.73
N ASP A 123 1.11 -14.36 -3.79
CA ASP A 123 2.01 -14.18 -2.66
C ASP A 123 2.02 -12.75 -2.09
N ALA A 124 1.16 -11.85 -2.58
CA ALA A 124 1.10 -10.46 -2.11
C ALA A 124 0.93 -10.34 -0.59
N LEU A 125 0.18 -11.26 0.03
CA LEU A 125 -0.01 -11.31 1.48
C LEU A 125 1.31 -11.59 2.22
N LEU A 126 2.18 -12.44 1.69
CA LEU A 126 3.48 -12.74 2.30
C LEU A 126 4.37 -11.50 2.33
N ARG A 127 4.31 -10.68 1.28
CA ARG A 127 5.10 -9.44 1.17
C ARG A 127 4.62 -8.34 2.12
N GLN A 128 3.36 -8.38 2.55
CA GLN A 128 2.81 -7.42 3.51
C GLN A 128 3.27 -7.67 4.95
N VAL A 129 3.60 -8.93 5.29
CA VAL A 129 4.03 -9.31 6.64
C VAL A 129 5.44 -8.81 6.98
N GLY A 130 6.25 -8.50 5.96
CA GLY A 130 7.62 -7.99 6.12
C GLY A 130 8.63 -9.09 6.45
N HIS A 131 9.90 -8.69 6.59
CA HIS A 131 10.98 -9.62 6.93
C HIS A 131 11.01 -9.90 8.44
N PRO A 132 11.31 -11.15 8.85
CA PRO A 132 11.52 -11.46 10.25
C PRO A 132 12.78 -10.73 10.78
N PRO A 133 12.87 -10.46 12.09
CA PRO A 133 14.08 -9.93 12.72
C PRO A 133 15.31 -10.80 12.39
N GLU A 134 16.45 -10.16 12.06
CA GLU A 134 17.67 -10.83 11.62
C GLU A 134 18.21 -11.83 12.67
N GLU A 135 17.90 -11.61 13.96
CA GLU A 135 18.35 -12.44 15.07
C GLU A 135 17.78 -13.86 15.05
N LEU A 136 16.69 -14.07 14.32
CA LEU A 136 16.07 -15.39 14.20
C LEU A 136 16.76 -16.27 13.15
N GLY A 137 17.62 -15.70 12.28
CA GLY A 137 18.32 -16.44 11.23
C GLY A 137 17.39 -17.17 10.26
N ILE A 138 16.15 -16.69 10.13
CA ILE A 138 15.13 -17.26 9.25
C ILE A 138 15.28 -16.61 7.88
N ASP A 139 15.54 -17.42 6.85
CA ASP A 139 15.50 -16.98 5.46
C ASP A 139 14.15 -16.34 5.14
N ASP A 140 14.13 -15.36 4.22
CA ASP A 140 12.93 -14.60 3.90
C ASP A 140 11.72 -15.52 3.67
N PRO A 141 10.70 -15.53 4.56
CA PRO A 141 9.57 -16.43 4.48
C PRO A 141 8.81 -16.30 3.17
N SER A 142 8.85 -15.12 2.54
CA SER A 142 8.23 -14.90 1.24
C SER A 142 8.81 -15.85 0.19
N THR A 143 10.13 -16.02 0.15
CA THR A 143 10.79 -16.91 -0.81
C THR A 143 10.43 -18.38 -0.60
N LEU A 144 10.27 -18.79 0.66
CA LEU A 144 9.93 -20.17 1.02
C LEU A 144 8.47 -20.50 0.69
N PHE A 145 7.55 -19.57 0.96
CA PHE A 145 6.11 -19.82 0.86
C PHE A 145 5.48 -19.38 -0.46
N SER A 146 6.13 -18.53 -1.27
CA SER A 146 5.59 -18.09 -2.56
C SER A 146 5.17 -19.25 -3.47
N PRO A 147 5.97 -20.32 -3.67
CA PRO A 147 5.56 -21.45 -4.49
C PRO A 147 4.30 -22.15 -3.98
N ALA A 148 4.14 -22.24 -2.64
CA ALA A 148 2.96 -22.84 -2.04
C ALA A 148 1.71 -21.99 -2.27
N TYR A 149 1.82 -20.66 -2.15
CA TYR A 149 0.72 -19.72 -2.41
C TYR A 149 0.28 -19.75 -3.88
N GLU A 150 1.22 -19.85 -4.82
CA GLU A 150 0.89 -20.03 -6.24
C GLU A 150 0.12 -21.34 -6.49
N MET A 151 0.56 -22.43 -5.89
CA MET A 151 -0.12 -23.73 -6.02
C MET A 151 -1.54 -23.68 -5.43
N ILE A 152 -1.70 -23.06 -4.26
CA ILE A 152 -3.01 -22.89 -3.60
C ILE A 152 -3.94 -22.05 -4.48
N ALA A 153 -3.46 -20.92 -5.01
CA ALA A 153 -4.27 -20.05 -5.86
C ALA A 153 -4.74 -20.76 -7.14
N ARG A 154 -3.86 -21.50 -7.82
CA ARG A 154 -4.24 -22.31 -9.00
C ARG A 154 -5.22 -23.43 -8.65
N ALA A 155 -5.08 -24.05 -7.48
CA ALA A 155 -6.02 -25.08 -7.02
C ALA A 155 -7.40 -24.48 -6.72
N ALA A 156 -7.44 -23.35 -6.02
CA ALA A 156 -8.68 -22.64 -5.72
C ALA A 156 -9.39 -22.18 -6.99
N GLU A 157 -8.65 -21.68 -7.98
CA GLU A 157 -9.19 -21.28 -9.29
C GLU A 157 -9.80 -22.47 -10.05
N ARG A 158 -9.13 -23.62 -10.07
CA ARG A 158 -9.70 -24.84 -10.66
C ARG A 158 -11.02 -25.26 -10.00
N ILE A 159 -11.06 -25.28 -8.66
CA ILE A 159 -12.26 -25.63 -7.90
C ILE A 159 -13.40 -24.63 -8.19
N ALA A 160 -13.08 -23.34 -8.21
CA ALA A 160 -14.04 -22.28 -8.50
C ALA A 160 -14.65 -22.37 -9.90
N LEU A 161 -13.89 -22.83 -10.89
CA LEU A 161 -14.33 -22.99 -12.28
C LEU A 161 -14.93 -24.38 -12.58
N GLY A 162 -15.08 -25.23 -11.56
CA GLY A 162 -15.75 -26.54 -11.68
C GLY A 162 -14.88 -27.67 -12.25
N GLY A 163 -13.56 -27.58 -12.09
CA GLY A 163 -12.59 -28.64 -12.44
C GLY A 163 -12.06 -29.46 -11.27
#